data_AF-A0A381X6N4-F1
#
_entry.id   AF-A0A381X6N4-F1
#
_cell.length_a   1.000
_cell.length_b   1.000
_cell.length_c   1.000
_cell.angle_alpha   90.00
_cell.angle_beta   90.00
_cell.angle_gamma   90.00
#
_symmetry.space_group_name_H-M   'P 1'
#
loop_
_entity.id
_entity.type
_entity.pdbx_description
1 polymer ?
#
loop_
_entity_poly.entity_id
_entity_poly.type
_entity_poly.pdbx_seq_one_letter_code
_entity_poly.pdbx_strand_id
1 'polypeptide(L)'
;VLAEVPGTWESATVKGTLLQEGCGAAVGYPGIVLGELGGEIHGLIFSSEDLSAHWPRLDEFEGGGYERVVTSAELGDGTVVNVHIYALKGNNSAQSPTGVS
;
A
#
# COMPACT_ATOMS: atom_id res chain seq x y z
N VAL A 1 -0.66 13.25 -7.37
CA VAL A 1 -0.45 13.77 -5.99
C VAL A 1 1.01 13.92 -5.62
N LEU A 2 1.86 12.94 -5.94
CA LEU A 2 3.30 12.98 -5.61
C LEU A 2 4.19 13.74 -6.60
N ALA A 3 3.66 14.23 -7.74
CA ALA A 3 4.47 14.81 -8.82
C ALA A 3 5.28 16.06 -8.42
N GLU A 4 4.89 16.75 -7.34
CA GLU A 4 5.55 17.95 -6.84
C GLU A 4 6.56 17.64 -5.72
N VAL A 5 6.63 16.39 -5.25
CA VAL A 5 7.53 15.97 -4.17
C VAL A 5 8.82 15.45 -4.80
N PRO A 6 10.00 16.04 -4.50
CA PRO A 6 11.27 15.51 -4.98
C PRO A 6 11.51 14.11 -4.39
N GLY A 7 11.95 13.16 -5.21
CA GLY A 7 12.22 11.81 -4.72
C GLY A 7 12.60 10.83 -5.82
N THR A 8 12.78 9.57 -5.42
CA THR A 8 13.14 8.47 -6.31
C THR A 8 12.06 7.41 -6.32
N TRP A 9 11.97 6.69 -7.44
CA TRP A 9 11.06 5.57 -7.62
C TRP A 9 11.86 4.29 -7.84
N GLU A 10 11.45 3.21 -7.19
CA GLU A 10 12.07 1.89 -7.32
C GLU A 10 11.00 0.80 -7.44
N SER A 11 11.24 -0.19 -8.29
CA SER A 11 10.33 -1.34 -8.45
C SER A 11 10.32 -2.21 -7.20
N ALA A 12 9.12 -2.57 -6.75
CA ALA A 12 8.94 -3.46 -5.62
C ALA A 12 7.67 -4.30 -5.74
N THR A 13 7.57 -5.31 -4.89
CA THR A 13 6.43 -6.22 -4.81
C THR A 13 5.92 -6.28 -3.37
N VAL A 14 4.60 -6.32 -3.20
CA VAL A 14 3.94 -6.63 -1.92
C VAL A 14 3.05 -7.86 -2.07
N LYS A 15 2.66 -8.48 -0.96
CA LYS A 15 1.71 -9.62 -0.96
C LYS A 15 0.30 -9.15 -0.64
N GLY A 16 -0.67 -9.55 -1.46
CA GLY A 16 -2.07 -9.20 -1.23
C GLY A 16 -3.03 -9.56 -2.36
N THR A 17 -4.19 -8.93 -2.34
CA THR A 17 -5.25 -9.07 -3.34
C THR A 17 -5.71 -7.69 -3.81
N LEU A 18 -5.85 -7.52 -5.12
CA LEU A 18 -6.45 -6.32 -5.72
C LEU A 18 -7.97 -6.52 -5.84
N LEU A 19 -8.74 -5.57 -5.29
CA LEU A 19 -10.20 -5.55 -5.38
C LEU A 19 -10.64 -4.33 -6.17
N GLN A 20 -11.68 -4.49 -7.00
CA GLN A 20 -12.32 -3.37 -7.70
C GLN A 20 -13.23 -2.59 -6.74
N GLU A 21 -12.65 -2.13 -5.64
CA GLU A 21 -13.28 -1.37 -4.56
C GLU A 21 -12.43 -0.14 -4.21
N GLY A 22 -13.08 0.86 -3.62
CA GLY A 22 -12.44 2.13 -3.23
C GLY A 22 -12.64 3.25 -4.25
N CYS A 23 -12.23 4.47 -3.88
CA CYS A 23 -12.50 5.69 -4.64
C CYS A 23 -11.88 5.69 -6.06
N GLY A 24 -10.82 4.91 -6.28
CA GLY A 24 -10.18 4.73 -7.58
C GLY A 24 -10.77 3.63 -8.47
N ALA A 25 -11.56 2.70 -7.92
CA ALA A 25 -11.97 1.50 -8.64
C ALA A 25 -12.91 1.81 -9.81
N ALA A 26 -13.80 2.79 -9.66
CA ALA A 26 -14.70 3.23 -10.73
C ALA A 26 -13.97 3.79 -11.97
N VAL A 27 -12.70 4.16 -11.83
CA VAL A 27 -11.83 4.65 -12.91
C VAL A 27 -10.62 3.72 -13.17
N GLY A 28 -10.69 2.48 -12.69
CA GLY A 28 -9.73 1.42 -13.01
C GLY A 28 -8.53 1.27 -12.09
N TYR A 29 -8.51 1.95 -10.94
CA TYR A 29 -7.47 1.79 -9.91
C TYR A 29 -8.01 0.93 -8.76
N PRO A 30 -7.71 -0.38 -8.73
CA PRO A 30 -8.18 -1.26 -7.67
C PRO A 30 -7.58 -0.88 -6.32
N GLY A 31 -8.34 -1.07 -5.25
CA GLY A 31 -7.80 -1.04 -3.89
C GLY A 31 -7.06 -2.32 -3.55
N ILE A 32 -6.10 -2.23 -2.63
CA ILE A 32 -5.31 -3.36 -2.16
C ILE A 32 -5.78 -3.83 -0.78
N VAL A 33 -5.85 -5.15 -0.62
CA VAL A 33 -5.93 -5.83 0.68
C VAL A 33 -4.62 -6.58 0.89
N LEU A 34 -3.88 -6.24 1.94
CA LEU A 34 -2.60 -6.88 2.26
C LEU A 34 -2.80 -8.27 2.84
N GLY A 35 -1.89 -9.19 2.53
CA GLY A 35 -1.87 -10.52 3.15
C GLY A 35 -0.85 -11.47 2.56
N GLU A 36 -0.13 -12.20 3.43
CA GLU A 36 0.95 -13.13 3.07
C GLU A 36 0.50 -14.31 2.19
N LEU A 37 -0.78 -14.69 2.28
CA LEU A 37 -1.38 -15.74 1.44
C LEU A 37 -1.85 -15.21 0.07
N GLY A 38 -1.77 -13.89 -0.13
CA GLY A 38 -2.12 -13.24 -1.39
C GLY A 38 -1.06 -13.44 -2.47
N GLY A 39 -1.41 -12.99 -3.67
CA GLY A 39 -0.48 -12.97 -4.80
C GLY A 39 0.56 -11.85 -4.67
N GLU A 40 1.53 -11.88 -5.58
CA GLU A 40 2.47 -10.77 -5.76
C GLU A 40 1.80 -9.63 -6.51
N ILE A 41 1.85 -8.45 -5.89
CA ILE A 41 1.36 -7.20 -6.47
C ILE A 41 2.58 -6.33 -6.75
N HIS A 42 2.86 -6.14 -8.04
CA HIS A 42 3.95 -5.30 -8.50
C HIS A 42 3.56 -3.82 -8.43
N GLY A 43 4.49 -3.00 -7.94
CA GLY A 43 4.32 -1.56 -7.82
C GLY A 43 5.65 -0.83 -7.78
N LEU A 44 5.60 0.41 -7.32
CA LEU A 44 6.77 1.26 -7.15
C LEU A 44 6.78 1.81 -5.71
N ILE A 45 7.95 1.85 -5.10
CA ILE A 45 8.20 2.58 -3.86
C ILE A 45 8.65 3.98 -4.23
N PHE A 46 8.02 4.98 -3.62
CA PHE A 46 8.48 6.37 -3.67
C PHE A 46 9.26 6.70 -2.39
N SER A 47 10.47 7.21 -2.54
CA SER A 47 11.35 7.62 -1.44
C SER A 47 11.69 9.11 -1.54
N SER A 48 11.50 9.83 -0.44
CA SER A 48 11.78 11.27 -0.36
C SER A 48 12.04 11.69 1.10
N GLU A 49 12.99 12.59 1.31
CA GLU A 49 13.25 13.21 2.62
C GLU A 49 12.08 14.12 3.06
N ASP A 50 11.36 14.70 2.09
CA ASP A 50 10.25 15.63 2.32
C ASP A 50 8.90 14.91 2.53
N LEU A 51 8.85 13.59 2.31
CA LEU A 51 7.59 12.83 2.30
C LEU A 51 6.79 12.96 3.61
N SER A 52 7.51 13.06 4.74
CA SER A 52 6.90 13.20 6.06
C SER A 52 6.02 14.45 6.20
N ALA A 53 6.39 15.55 5.55
CA ALA A 53 5.62 16.79 5.55
C ALA A 53 4.35 16.70 4.69
N HIS A 54 4.28 15.71 3.78
CA HIS A 54 3.17 15.55 2.84
C HIS A 54 2.11 14.55 3.31
N TRP A 55 2.32 13.83 4.41
CA TRP A 55 1.37 12.83 4.90
C TRP A 55 -0.07 13.32 5.08
N PRO A 56 -0.34 14.49 5.70
CA PRO A 56 -1.72 14.96 5.86
C PRO A 56 -2.44 15.18 4.52
N ARG A 57 -1.74 15.74 3.52
CA ARG A 57 -2.28 15.95 2.16
C ARG A 57 -2.56 14.63 1.45
N LEU A 58 -1.69 13.64 1.63
CA LEU A 58 -1.86 12.30 1.04
C LEU A 58 -3.03 11.56 1.69
N ASP A 59 -3.13 11.60 3.02
CA ASP A 59 -4.23 10.99 3.77
C ASP A 59 -5.59 11.62 3.38
N GLU A 60 -5.65 12.95 3.19
CA GLU A 60 -6.85 13.65 2.72
C GLU A 60 -7.23 13.28 1.28
N PHE A 61 -6.24 13.15 0.38
CA PHE A 61 -6.49 12.79 -1.01
C PHE A 61 -7.10 11.39 -1.16
N GLU A 62 -6.57 10.40 -0.44
CA GLU A 62 -7.06 9.02 -0.48
C GLU A 62 -8.43 8.89 0.21
N GLY A 63 -8.66 9.72 1.23
CA GLY A 63 -9.95 9.84 1.90
C GLY A 63 -10.33 8.61 2.72
N GLY A 64 -11.61 8.53 3.11
CA GLY A 64 -12.07 7.54 4.10
C GLY A 64 -12.12 6.08 3.62
N GLY A 65 -11.92 5.83 2.32
CA GLY A 65 -11.93 4.48 1.74
C GLY A 65 -10.63 3.69 1.95
N TYR A 66 -9.55 4.39 2.30
CA TYR A 66 -8.23 3.80 2.49
C TYR A 66 -7.65 4.16 3.85
N GLU A 67 -6.66 3.38 4.27
CA GLU A 67 -5.88 3.60 5.48
C GLU A 67 -4.40 3.43 5.17
N ARG A 68 -3.58 4.38 5.62
CA ARG A 68 -2.12 4.29 5.51
C ARG A 68 -1.59 3.33 6.57
N VAL A 69 -1.07 2.20 6.12
CA VAL A 69 -0.50 1.15 6.97
C VAL A 69 0.96 0.91 6.60
N VAL A 70 1.70 0.24 7.48
CA VAL A 70 3.05 -0.23 7.19
C VAL A 70 2.98 -1.68 6.70
N THR A 71 3.70 -2.01 5.64
CA THR A 71 3.87 -3.37 5.13
C THR A 71 5.31 -3.63 4.71
N SER A 72 5.67 -4.91 4.59
CA SER A 72 6.90 -5.34 3.93
C SER A 72 6.73 -5.28 2.40
N ALA A 73 7.74 -4.76 1.72
CA ALA A 73 7.88 -4.79 0.27
C ALA A 73 9.23 -5.39 -0.10
N GLU A 74 9.26 -6.21 -1.15
CA GLU A 74 10.48 -6.81 -1.69
C GLU A 74 10.96 -6.01 -2.90
N LEU A 75 12.22 -5.57 -2.88
CA LEU A 75 12.89 -4.88 -3.98
C LEU A 75 13.35 -5.89 -5.05
N GLY A 76 13.74 -5.38 -6.23
CA GLY A 76 14.20 -6.22 -7.34
C GLY A 76 15.45 -7.07 -7.06
N ASP A 77 16.21 -6.74 -6.01
CA ASP A 77 17.37 -7.51 -5.55
C ASP A 77 17.03 -8.53 -4.44
N GLY A 78 15.76 -8.64 -4.05
CA GLY A 78 15.28 -9.49 -2.96
C GLY A 78 15.36 -8.85 -1.57
N THR A 79 15.84 -7.61 -1.45
CA THR A 79 15.86 -6.89 -0.18
C THR A 79 14.43 -6.58 0.27
N VAL A 80 14.12 -6.85 1.54
CA VAL A 80 12.82 -6.53 2.13
C VAL A 80 12.92 -5.25 2.95
N VAL A 81 12.03 -4.29 2.67
CA VAL A 81 11.95 -2.99 3.34
C VAL A 81 10.54 -2.73 3.86
N ASN A 82 10.44 -1.93 4.93
CA ASN A 82 9.15 -1.45 5.43
C ASN A 82 8.71 -0.20 4.66
N VAL A 83 7.47 -0.19 4.20
CA VAL A 83 6.90 0.92 3.42
C VAL A 83 5.54 1.31 3.93
N HIS A 84 5.15 2.56 3.69
CA HIS A 84 3.77 2.99 3.84
C HIS A 84 2.98 2.73 2.56
N ILE A 85 1.78 2.17 2.71
CA ILE A 85 0.84 1.92 1.61
C ILE A 85 -0.58 2.27 2.05
N TYR A 86 -1.40 2.74 1.12
CA TYR A 86 -2.83 2.96 1.34
C TYR A 86 -3.60 1.69 0.97
N ALA A 87 -4.07 0.96 2.00
CA ALA A 87 -4.85 -0.26 1.84
C ALA A 87 -6.34 0.01 2.05
N LEU A 88 -7.22 -0.83 1.50
CA LEU A 88 -8.66 -0.72 1.71
C LEU A 88 -9.00 -0.84 3.19
N LYS A 89 -9.71 0.17 3.70
CA LYS A 89 -10.11 0.22 5.10
C LYS A 89 -11.15 -0.87 5.40
N GLY A 90 -11.00 -1.57 6.52
CA GLY A 90 -11.95 -2.60 6.97
C GLY A 90 -11.73 -3.99 6.36
N ASN A 91 -10.82 -4.14 5.39
CA ASN A 91 -10.47 -5.45 4.80
C ASN A 91 -9.09 -5.97 5.26
N ASN A 92 -8.37 -5.18 6.06
CA ASN A 92 -7.09 -5.60 6.66
C ASN A 92 -7.35 -6.50 7.87
N SER A 93 -7.91 -7.68 7.62
CA SER A 93 -7.97 -8.74 8.62
C SER A 93 -6.54 -9.20 8.87
N ALA A 94 -5.91 -8.64 9.91
CA ALA A 94 -4.74 -9.24 10.52
C ALA A 94 -5.01 -10.74 10.66
N GLN A 95 -4.14 -11.57 10.08
CA GLN A 95 -4.13 -13.00 10.32
C GLN A 95 -3.94 -13.22 11.82
N SER A 96 -5.04 -13.36 12.55
CA SER A 96 -5.03 -14.10 13.80
C SER A 96 -4.98 -15.57 13.41
N PRO A 97 -4.01 -16.37 13.88
CA PRO A 97 -4.14 -17.80 13.82
C PRO A 97 -5.24 -18.17 14.82
N THR A 98 -6.49 -18.19 14.38
CA THR A 98 -7.53 -18.92 15.12
C THR A 98 -7.24 -20.40 14.95
N GLY A 99 -6.28 -20.85 15.75
CA GLY A 99 -6.14 -22.24 16.13
C GLY A 99 -7.43 -22.69 16.83
N VAL A 100 -7.90 -23.82 16.32
CA VAL A 100 -8.96 -24.67 16.85
C VAL A 100 -8.98 -24.76 18.38
N SER A 101 -10.17 -24.68 18.96
CA SER A 101 -10.64 -25.59 20.00
C SER A 101 -12.13 -25.81 19.84
#